data_AF-A0AA40I8E3-F1
#
_entry.id   AF-A0AA40I8E3-F1
#
_cell.length_a   1.000
_cell.length_b   1.000
_cell.length_c   1.000
_cell.angle_alpha   90.00
_cell.angle_beta   90.00
_cell.angle_gamma   90.00
#
_symmetry.space_group_name_H-M   'P 1'
#
loop_
_entity.id
_entity.type
_entity.pdbx_description
1 polymer ?
#
loop_
_entity_poly.entity_id
_entity_poly.type
_entity_poly.pdbx_seq_one_letter_code
_entity_poly.pdbx_strand_id
1 'polypeptide(L)'
;MNKNVVLARACGALPPERLSRGSGSTSQQHHVDVWPLNLLRPRGGPGYVDVCGLFLLQMATILGMVPAWHSARLRIFLCLGPQEAPGAAEGRLRALLSQLRIRAEVQEVVWGDGAGSGEPEEEEEGDFVNSRRGDSEAEALACSANCLVRAQQGRGRGGGPGGPEGGDGEEGPTTALTFLYLPRPPADPARYPHYLALLEILSRDLGPTLLIHGVTPVTCTDL
;
A
#
# COMPACT_ATOMS: atom_id res chain seq x y z
N MET A 1 3.40 0.72 22.89
CA MET A 1 1.96 0.69 22.55
C MET A 1 1.64 -0.69 22.01
N ASN A 2 0.81 -1.48 22.69
CA ASN A 2 0.45 -2.84 22.27
C ASN A 2 -0.97 -2.87 21.67
N LYS A 3 -1.29 -1.88 20.84
CA LYS A 3 -2.58 -1.78 20.16
C LYS A 3 -2.37 -1.58 18.68
N ASN A 4 -3.22 -2.22 17.89
CA ASN A 4 -3.32 -1.95 16.47
C ASN A 4 -3.92 -0.55 16.28
N VAL A 5 -3.44 0.20 15.29
CA VAL A 5 -3.86 1.56 14.98
C VAL A 5 -4.25 1.65 13.51
N VAL A 6 -5.36 2.35 13.25
CA VAL A 6 -5.79 2.71 11.90
C VAL A 6 -6.05 4.21 11.88
N LEU A 7 -5.35 4.92 11.00
CA LEU A 7 -5.54 6.35 10.77
C LEU A 7 -6.15 6.55 9.39
N ALA A 8 -7.34 7.16 9.35
CA ALA A 8 -8.05 7.44 8.11
C ALA A 8 -7.79 8.88 7.65
N ARG A 9 -7.40 9.03 6.38
CA ARG A 9 -7.21 10.32 5.71
C ARG A 9 -8.21 10.43 4.55
N ALA A 10 -8.76 11.64 4.36
CA ALA A 10 -9.69 11.95 3.27
C ALA A 10 -10.93 11.01 3.21
N CYS A 11 -11.40 10.52 4.36
CA CYS A 11 -12.53 9.59 4.44
C CYS A 11 -13.87 10.21 3.99
N GLY A 12 -14.00 11.54 3.99
CA GLY A 12 -15.16 12.24 3.42
C GLY A 12 -15.32 12.07 1.92
N ALA A 13 -14.27 11.61 1.21
CA ALA A 13 -14.31 11.28 -0.21
C ALA A 13 -14.51 9.78 -0.48
N LEU A 14 -14.78 8.97 0.55
CA LEU A 14 -15.16 7.58 0.35
C LEU A 14 -16.45 7.51 -0.47
N PRO A 15 -16.54 6.55 -1.42
CA PRO A 15 -17.71 6.42 -2.25
C PRO A 15 -18.96 6.12 -1.41
N PRO A 16 -20.15 6.54 -1.86
CA PRO A 16 -21.40 6.31 -1.13
C PRO A 16 -21.65 4.80 -0.93
N GLU A 17 -22.53 4.48 0.02
CA GLU A 17 -22.80 3.18 0.67
C GLU A 17 -22.85 1.90 -0.20
N ARG A 18 -22.91 2.05 -1.53
CA ARG A 18 -22.52 1.01 -2.48
C ARG A 18 -21.71 1.68 -3.58
N LEU A 19 -20.56 1.09 -3.93
CA LEU A 19 -19.91 1.25 -5.23
C LEU A 19 -20.92 0.79 -6.31
N SER A 20 -21.83 1.69 -6.64
CA SER A 20 -23.10 1.37 -7.26
C SER A 20 -22.90 1.13 -8.75
N ARG A 21 -23.36 -0.03 -9.21
CA ARG A 21 -23.70 -0.27 -10.63
C ARG A 21 -24.89 0.64 -10.96
N GLY A 22 -24.63 1.93 -11.19
CA GLY A 22 -25.65 2.86 -11.65
C GLY A 22 -26.24 2.38 -12.97
N SER A 23 -27.57 2.36 -13.08
CA SER A 23 -28.36 1.82 -14.21
C SER A 23 -28.19 2.58 -15.55
N GLY A 24 -27.11 3.33 -15.75
CA GLY A 24 -26.90 4.12 -16.97
C GLY A 24 -25.54 4.83 -17.08
N SER A 25 -24.63 4.62 -16.13
CA SER A 25 -23.24 5.07 -16.24
C SER A 25 -22.39 3.90 -16.67
N THR A 26 -21.44 4.11 -17.59
CA THR A 26 -20.35 3.16 -17.87
C THR A 26 -19.80 2.66 -16.53
N SER A 27 -19.65 1.35 -16.39
CA SER A 27 -19.31 0.73 -15.11
C SER A 27 -17.87 1.07 -14.74
N GLN A 28 -17.68 2.19 -14.04
CA GLN A 28 -16.38 2.59 -13.53
C GLN A 28 -15.85 1.48 -12.62
N GLN A 29 -14.72 0.90 -13.01
CA GLN A 29 -14.10 -0.17 -12.23
C GLN A 29 -13.36 0.46 -11.05
N HIS A 30 -13.75 0.05 -9.84
CA HIS A 30 -13.11 0.53 -8.61
C HIS A 30 -12.04 -0.44 -8.13
N HIS A 31 -10.95 0.12 -7.62
CA HIS A 31 -9.86 -0.63 -7.01
C HIS A 31 -9.70 -0.32 -5.53
N VAL A 32 -9.28 -1.34 -4.78
CA VAL A 32 -8.73 -1.19 -3.44
C VAL A 32 -7.26 -1.54 -3.53
N ASP A 33 -6.40 -0.57 -3.26
CA ASP A 33 -4.95 -0.72 -3.39
C ASP A 33 -4.33 -1.01 -2.03
N VAL A 34 -3.45 -2.01 -1.98
CA VAL A 34 -2.82 -2.48 -0.75
C VAL A 34 -1.31 -2.52 -0.91
N TRP A 35 -0.61 -1.81 -0.02
CA TRP A 35 0.85 -1.80 0.08
C TRP A 35 1.28 -2.42 1.41
N PRO A 36 1.49 -3.75 1.47
CA PRO A 36 1.73 -4.49 2.71
C PRO A 36 3.20 -4.41 3.18
N LEU A 37 3.83 -3.25 3.04
CA LEU A 37 5.20 -3.00 3.49
C LEU A 37 5.40 -1.53 3.87
N ASN A 38 6.43 -1.27 4.68
CA ASN A 38 6.77 0.09 5.08
C ASN A 38 7.47 0.84 3.94
N LEU A 39 6.75 1.69 3.23
CA LEU A 39 7.28 2.48 2.11
C LEU A 39 8.36 3.50 2.50
N LEU A 40 8.42 3.88 3.78
CA LEU A 40 9.48 4.76 4.31
C LEU A 40 10.71 3.98 4.81
N ARG A 41 10.64 2.64 4.80
CA ARG A 41 11.73 1.70 5.02
C ARG A 41 11.48 0.44 4.18
N PRO A 42 11.66 0.50 2.85
CA PRO A 42 11.51 -0.67 1.99
C PRO A 42 12.61 -1.67 2.33
N ARG A 43 12.35 -2.53 3.31
CA ARG A 43 13.23 -3.57 3.83
C ARG A 43 12.50 -4.91 3.76
N GLY A 44 13.26 -5.97 3.61
CA GLY A 44 12.76 -7.34 3.53
C GLY A 44 13.30 -8.03 2.29
N GLY A 45 13.51 -9.34 2.40
CA GLY A 45 13.77 -10.17 1.23
C GLY A 45 12.52 -10.27 0.33
N PRO A 46 12.64 -10.94 -0.82
CA PRO A 46 11.56 -10.95 -1.79
C PRO A 46 10.28 -11.55 -1.19
N GLY A 47 9.15 -10.85 -1.29
CA GLY A 47 7.87 -11.35 -0.78
C GLY A 47 7.77 -11.44 0.75
N TYR A 48 8.68 -10.80 1.48
CA TYR A 48 8.58 -10.65 2.93
C TYR A 48 7.37 -9.75 3.28
N VAL A 49 6.56 -10.23 4.22
CA VAL A 49 5.43 -9.49 4.79
C VAL A 49 5.56 -9.61 6.30
N ASP A 50 5.77 -8.50 6.98
CA ASP A 50 5.89 -8.45 8.44
C ASP A 50 4.50 -8.58 9.12
N VAL A 51 4.49 -8.60 10.46
CA VAL A 51 3.26 -8.69 11.26
C VAL A 51 2.26 -7.58 10.90
N CYS A 52 2.75 -6.38 10.63
CA CYS A 52 1.92 -5.24 10.27
C CYS A 52 1.34 -5.38 8.85
N GLY A 53 2.13 -5.86 7.89
CA GLY A 53 1.68 -6.18 6.54
C GLY A 53 0.61 -7.28 6.53
N LEU A 54 0.75 -8.31 7.36
CA LEU A 54 -0.28 -9.34 7.55
C LEU A 54 -1.59 -8.74 8.08
N PHE A 55 -1.51 -7.88 9.10
CA PHE A 55 -2.68 -7.19 9.65
C PHE A 55 -3.36 -6.30 8.59
N LEU A 56 -2.58 -5.60 7.77
CA LEU A 56 -3.07 -4.79 6.66
C LEU A 56 -3.80 -5.64 5.60
N LEU A 57 -3.23 -6.79 5.22
CA LEU A 57 -3.86 -7.74 4.30
C LEU A 57 -5.20 -8.27 4.86
N GLN A 58 -5.25 -8.58 6.15
CA GLN A 58 -6.49 -9.04 6.80
C GLN A 58 -7.57 -7.95 6.80
N MET A 59 -7.21 -6.70 7.10
CA MET A 59 -8.14 -5.58 7.04
C MET A 59 -8.71 -5.37 5.63
N ALA A 60 -7.86 -5.45 4.60
CA ALA A 60 -8.30 -5.36 3.22
C ALA A 60 -9.24 -6.53 2.82
N THR A 61 -8.99 -7.71 3.39
CA THR A 61 -9.84 -8.90 3.17
C THR A 61 -11.21 -8.73 3.81
N ILE A 62 -11.28 -8.24 5.05
CA ILE A 62 -12.54 -7.94 5.74
C ILE A 62 -13.35 -6.93 4.94
N LEU A 63 -12.70 -5.91 4.37
CA LEU A 63 -13.37 -4.94 3.51
C LEU A 63 -14.02 -5.61 2.28
N GLY A 64 -13.33 -6.57 1.66
CA GLY A 64 -13.87 -7.35 0.55
C GLY A 64 -15.09 -8.20 0.88
N MET A 65 -15.37 -8.45 2.17
CA MET A 65 -16.58 -9.15 2.64
C MET A 65 -17.78 -8.21 2.81
N VAL A 66 -17.57 -6.88 2.73
CA VAL A 66 -18.63 -5.89 2.96
C VAL A 66 -19.44 -5.68 1.68
N PRO A 67 -20.79 -5.79 1.72
CA PRO A 67 -21.72 -5.55 0.60
C PRO A 67 -21.34 -4.40 -0.33
N ALA A 68 -20.96 -3.27 0.24
CA ALA A 68 -20.59 -2.05 -0.47
C ALA A 68 -19.36 -2.16 -1.39
N TRP A 69 -18.46 -3.12 -1.12
CA TRP A 69 -17.13 -3.22 -1.74
C TRP A 69 -16.96 -4.45 -2.66
N HIS A 70 -17.96 -5.32 -2.79
CA HIS A 70 -17.85 -6.54 -3.61
C HIS A 70 -17.54 -6.30 -5.09
N SER A 71 -17.89 -5.12 -5.63
CA SER A 71 -17.57 -4.73 -7.01
C SER A 71 -16.16 -4.18 -7.17
N ALA A 72 -15.46 -3.87 -6.06
CA ALA A 72 -14.09 -3.40 -6.10
C ALA A 72 -13.12 -4.57 -6.28
N ARG A 73 -12.07 -4.35 -7.08
CA ARG A 73 -10.98 -5.31 -7.25
C ARG A 73 -9.84 -4.98 -6.30
N LEU A 74 -9.48 -5.94 -5.46
CA LEU A 74 -8.34 -5.83 -4.55
C LEU A 74 -7.03 -6.01 -5.32
N ARG A 75 -6.13 -5.01 -5.24
CA ARG A 75 -4.79 -5.01 -5.85
C ARG A 75 -3.74 -4.91 -4.76
N ILE A 76 -2.81 -5.84 -4.74
CA ILE A 76 -1.70 -5.90 -3.77
C ILE A 76 -0.41 -5.62 -4.53
N PHE A 77 0.33 -4.61 -4.08
CA PHE A 77 1.58 -4.20 -4.70
C PHE A 77 2.76 -4.75 -3.93
N LEU A 78 3.60 -5.50 -4.64
CA LEU A 78 4.82 -6.09 -4.13
C LEU A 78 6.01 -5.28 -4.65
N CYS A 79 6.67 -4.56 -3.75
CA CYS A 79 7.87 -3.81 -4.12
C CYS A 79 9.06 -4.77 -4.28
N LEU A 80 9.63 -4.79 -5.47
CA LEU A 80 10.85 -5.53 -5.77
C LEU A 80 12.07 -4.67 -5.47
N GLY A 81 13.07 -5.30 -4.86
CA GLY A 81 14.40 -4.70 -4.73
C GLY A 81 15.11 -4.58 -6.11
N PRO A 82 16.12 -3.71 -6.25
CA PRO A 82 16.80 -3.47 -7.53
C PRO A 82 17.46 -4.72 -8.15
N GLN A 83 17.82 -5.70 -7.33
CA GLN A 83 18.49 -6.94 -7.74
C GLN A 83 17.54 -8.15 -7.87
N GLU A 84 16.24 -7.96 -7.61
CA GLU A 84 15.29 -9.07 -7.60
C GLU A 84 14.73 -9.32 -9.02
N ALA A 85 14.76 -10.59 -9.43
CA ALA A 85 14.15 -11.00 -10.70
C ALA A 85 12.61 -10.94 -10.59
N PRO A 86 11.91 -10.42 -11.62
CA PRO A 86 10.45 -10.47 -11.67
C PRO A 86 9.92 -11.91 -11.48
N GLY A 87 8.86 -12.05 -10.71
CA GLY A 87 8.18 -13.31 -10.40
C GLY A 87 8.78 -14.12 -9.25
N ALA A 88 10.00 -13.83 -8.81
CA ALA A 88 10.65 -14.58 -7.72
C ALA A 88 9.96 -14.39 -6.36
N ALA A 89 9.38 -13.20 -6.15
CA ALA A 89 8.71 -12.80 -4.92
C ALA A 89 7.20 -13.08 -4.96
N GLU A 90 6.59 -12.97 -6.15
CA GLU A 90 5.16 -13.18 -6.37
C GLU A 90 4.67 -14.57 -5.93
N GLY A 91 5.45 -15.63 -6.19
CA GLY A 91 5.07 -17.00 -5.85
C GLY A 91 4.83 -17.22 -4.34
N ARG A 92 5.71 -16.67 -3.49
CA ARG A 92 5.57 -16.74 -2.03
C ARG A 92 4.35 -15.96 -1.54
N LEU A 93 4.18 -14.73 -2.05
CA LEU A 93 3.03 -13.91 -1.69
C LEU A 93 1.72 -14.57 -2.11
N ARG A 94 1.63 -15.15 -3.32
CA ARG A 94 0.42 -15.87 -3.76
C ARG A 94 0.12 -17.09 -2.89
N ALA A 95 1.14 -17.83 -2.43
CA ALA A 95 0.94 -18.93 -1.50
C ALA A 95 0.36 -18.44 -0.16
N LEU A 96 0.90 -17.35 0.39
CA LEU A 96 0.38 -16.70 1.60
C LEU A 96 -1.07 -16.22 1.42
N LEU A 97 -1.36 -15.52 0.32
CA LEU A 97 -2.72 -15.05 0.04
C LEU A 97 -3.72 -16.21 -0.11
N SER A 98 -3.29 -17.33 -0.68
CA SER A 98 -4.10 -18.56 -0.76
C SER A 98 -4.42 -19.12 0.63
N GLN A 99 -3.43 -19.20 1.53
CA GLN A 99 -3.64 -19.63 2.92
C GLN A 99 -4.60 -18.70 3.67
N LEU A 100 -4.46 -17.39 3.47
CA LEU A 100 -5.33 -16.37 4.03
C LEU A 100 -6.70 -16.29 3.32
N ARG A 101 -6.92 -17.07 2.26
CA ARG A 101 -8.14 -17.09 1.42
C ARG A 101 -8.46 -15.73 0.79
N ILE A 102 -7.43 -14.94 0.52
CA ILE A 102 -7.53 -13.60 -0.06
C ILE A 102 -7.50 -13.71 -1.58
N ARG A 103 -8.54 -13.22 -2.26
CA ARG A 103 -8.58 -13.10 -3.72
C ARG A 103 -8.17 -11.69 -4.12
N ALA A 104 -6.97 -11.55 -4.65
CA ALA A 104 -6.42 -10.26 -5.08
C ALA A 104 -5.57 -10.40 -6.33
N GLU A 105 -5.44 -9.29 -7.05
CA GLU A 105 -4.44 -9.12 -8.08
C GLU A 105 -3.11 -8.75 -7.42
N VAL A 106 -2.04 -9.46 -7.76
CA VAL A 106 -0.70 -9.15 -7.29
C VAL A 106 0.03 -8.42 -8.40
N GLN A 107 0.62 -7.26 -8.09
CA GLN A 107 1.39 -6.45 -9.01
C GLN A 107 2.79 -6.23 -8.45
N GLU A 108 3.80 -6.70 -9.17
CA GLU A 108 5.19 -6.38 -8.85
C GLU A 108 5.53 -4.97 -9.32
N VAL A 109 6.14 -4.18 -8.44
CA VAL A 109 6.49 -2.78 -8.69
C VAL A 109 7.96 -2.60 -8.36
N VAL A 110 8.74 -2.09 -9.30
CA VAL A 110 10.16 -1.79 -9.08
C VAL A 110 10.27 -0.52 -8.25
N TRP A 111 10.97 -0.59 -7.12
CA TRP A 111 11.33 0.61 -6.37
C TRP A 111 12.44 1.35 -7.09
N GLY A 112 12.29 2.66 -7.31
CA GLY A 112 13.30 3.48 -7.99
C GLY A 112 14.60 3.63 -7.19
N ASP A 113 15.67 4.06 -7.87
CA ASP A 113 16.98 4.36 -7.26
C ASP A 113 16.82 5.30 -6.05
N GLY A 114 17.01 4.76 -4.84
CA GLY A 114 16.74 5.47 -3.58
C GLY A 114 16.30 4.57 -2.42
N ALA A 115 15.80 3.35 -2.71
CA ALA A 115 15.86 2.24 -1.76
C ALA A 115 17.29 1.70 -1.76
N GLY A 116 18.19 2.45 -1.11
CA GLY A 116 19.59 2.05 -1.00
C GLY A 116 19.69 0.62 -0.49
N SER A 117 20.42 -0.19 -1.26
CA SER A 117 21.47 -1.17 -0.94
C SER A 117 22.07 -1.16 0.49
N GLY A 118 21.29 -0.90 1.53
CA GLY A 118 21.70 -1.09 2.90
C GLY A 118 21.54 -2.57 3.25
N GLU A 119 22.62 -3.19 3.71
CA GLU A 119 22.60 -4.53 4.28
C GLU A 119 21.41 -4.70 5.26
N PRO A 120 20.81 -5.90 5.35
CA PRO A 120 19.79 -6.21 6.33
C PRO A 120 20.40 -6.20 7.74
N GLU A 121 20.58 -5.02 8.32
CA GLU A 121 21.10 -4.86 9.68
C GLU A 121 19.97 -4.97 10.72
N GLU A 122 20.27 -5.72 11.79
CA GLU A 122 19.35 -6.14 12.85
C GLU A 122 18.62 -4.97 13.51
N GLU A 123 17.35 -5.20 13.85
CA GLU A 123 16.49 -4.26 14.55
C GLU A 123 17.02 -4.00 15.97
N GLU A 124 17.27 -2.73 16.32
CA GLU A 124 17.10 -2.32 17.72
C GLU A 124 15.64 -1.92 17.95
N GLU A 125 14.99 -2.62 18.86
CA GLU A 125 13.64 -2.36 19.34
C GLU A 125 13.55 -0.92 19.88
N GLY A 126 13.07 0.02 19.06
CA GLY A 126 12.98 1.44 19.41
C GLY A 126 13.45 2.42 18.33
N ASP A 127 14.05 1.94 17.24
CA ASP A 127 14.63 2.81 16.22
C ASP A 127 13.56 3.48 15.31
N PHE A 128 13.49 4.81 15.37
CA PHE A 128 12.60 5.66 14.55
C PHE A 128 12.79 5.43 13.05
N VAL A 129 11.71 5.53 12.27
CA VAL A 129 11.76 5.48 10.80
C VAL A 129 12.72 6.56 10.29
N ASN A 130 13.85 6.16 9.69
CA ASN A 130 14.91 7.06 9.25
C ASN A 130 15.77 7.71 10.35
N SER A 131 15.94 7.10 11.54
CA SER A 131 16.83 7.65 12.58
C SER A 131 18.22 8.04 12.13
N ARG A 132 18.78 7.28 11.19
CA ARG A 132 20.13 7.47 10.64
C ARG A 132 20.14 8.13 9.26
N ARG A 133 18.97 8.40 8.67
CA ARG A 133 18.81 9.12 7.40
C ARG A 133 18.72 10.61 7.70
N GLY A 134 19.36 11.45 6.89
CA GLY A 134 19.14 12.90 6.99
C GLY A 134 17.69 13.25 6.67
N ASP A 135 17.12 14.29 7.30
CA ASP A 135 15.73 14.70 7.10
C ASP A 135 15.39 14.89 5.61
N SER A 136 16.31 15.48 4.83
CA SER A 136 16.12 15.65 3.38
C SER A 136 16.06 14.34 2.59
N GLU A 137 16.81 13.32 3.01
CA GLU A 137 16.80 12.00 2.35
C GLU A 137 15.56 11.20 2.76
N ALA A 138 15.05 11.39 3.98
CA ALA A 138 13.77 10.85 4.42
C ALA A 138 12.59 11.48 3.64
N GLU A 139 12.60 12.80 3.44
CA GLU A 139 11.61 13.51 2.63
C GLU A 139 11.65 13.08 1.16
N ALA A 140 12.85 12.96 0.57
CA ALA A 140 13.01 12.46 -0.80
C ALA A 140 12.44 11.05 -0.96
N LEU A 141 12.64 10.17 0.03
CA LEU A 141 12.05 8.83 0.02
C LEU A 141 10.52 8.87 0.10
N ALA A 142 9.96 9.71 0.99
CA ALA A 142 8.51 9.88 1.10
C ALA A 142 7.90 10.41 -0.21
N CYS A 143 8.57 11.35 -0.88
CA CYS A 143 8.19 11.84 -2.21
C CYS A 143 8.22 10.71 -3.25
N SER A 144 9.32 9.96 -3.33
CA SER A 144 9.44 8.84 -4.27
C SER A 144 8.40 7.75 -4.02
N ALA A 145 8.12 7.44 -2.76
CA ALA A 145 7.06 6.51 -2.36
C ALA A 145 5.67 7.01 -2.77
N ASN A 146 5.35 8.28 -2.53
CA ASN A 146 4.08 8.87 -2.97
C ASN A 146 3.93 8.82 -4.49
N CYS A 147 4.97 9.23 -5.23
CA CYS A 147 5.00 9.15 -6.70
C CYS A 147 4.76 7.73 -7.20
N LEU A 148 5.36 6.73 -6.53
CA LEU A 148 5.19 5.33 -6.87
C LEU A 148 3.74 4.88 -6.69
N VAL A 149 3.12 5.19 -5.55
CA VAL A 149 1.73 4.84 -5.26
C VAL A 149 0.80 5.48 -6.29
N ARG A 150 0.97 6.78 -6.55
CA ARG A 150 0.15 7.52 -7.54
C ARG A 150 0.28 6.94 -8.95
N ALA A 151 1.48 6.52 -9.35
CA ALA A 151 1.70 5.90 -10.65
C ALA A 151 0.91 4.59 -10.84
N GLN A 152 0.58 3.88 -9.75
CA GLN A 152 -0.22 2.65 -9.81
C GLN A 152 -1.73 2.88 -9.75
N GLN A 153 -2.19 3.97 -9.14
CA GLN A 153 -3.62 4.25 -8.96
C GLN A 153 -4.39 4.41 -10.28
N GLY A 154 -3.71 4.76 -11.39
CA GLY A 154 -4.30 4.92 -12.74
C GLY A 154 -3.99 3.81 -13.75
N ARG A 155 -3.18 2.80 -13.39
CA ARG A 155 -2.87 1.69 -14.30
C ARG A 155 -3.98 0.64 -14.26
N GLY A 156 -4.89 0.70 -15.23
CA GLY A 156 -5.75 -0.43 -15.57
C GLY A 156 -4.99 -1.44 -16.44
N ARG A 157 -5.12 -2.74 -16.15
CA ARG A 157 -4.58 -3.82 -17.02
C ARG A 157 -5.38 -3.99 -18.33
N GLY A 158 -5.79 -2.87 -18.94
CA GLY A 158 -6.68 -2.81 -20.10
C GLY A 158 -6.10 -2.10 -21.34
N GLY A 159 -4.90 -1.53 -21.27
CA GLY A 159 -4.27 -0.87 -22.42
C GLY A 159 -3.06 -1.65 -22.93
N GLY A 160 -3.24 -2.49 -23.95
CA GLY A 160 -2.11 -2.91 -24.78
C GLY A 160 -1.50 -1.69 -25.49
N PRO A 161 -0.23 -1.76 -25.93
CA PRO A 161 0.40 -0.66 -26.64
C PRO A 161 -0.27 -0.52 -28.02
N GLY A 162 -1.14 0.48 -28.19
CA GLY A 162 -1.75 0.79 -29.49
C GLY A 162 -3.21 1.26 -29.53
N GLY A 163 -3.81 1.72 -28.42
CA GLY A 163 -5.15 2.33 -28.45
C GLY A 163 -5.11 3.78 -28.94
N PRO A 164 -5.98 4.21 -29.88
CA PRO A 164 -5.97 5.57 -30.41
C PRO A 164 -6.36 6.59 -29.34
N GLU A 165 -5.57 7.66 -29.24
CA GLU A 165 -5.90 8.87 -28.50
C GLU A 165 -7.09 9.56 -29.17
N GLY A 166 -8.25 9.60 -28.50
CA GLY A 166 -9.39 10.43 -28.90
C GLY A 166 -10.75 9.75 -28.69
N GLY A 167 -11.44 10.15 -27.62
CA GLY A 167 -12.85 9.82 -27.40
C GLY A 167 -13.29 10.13 -25.97
N ASP A 168 -14.14 11.14 -25.81
CA ASP A 168 -14.82 11.48 -24.55
C ASP A 168 -15.58 10.27 -23.97
N GLY A 169 -15.39 9.95 -22.68
CA GLY A 169 -16.45 9.38 -21.85
C GLY A 169 -16.23 8.03 -21.14
N GLU A 170 -15.06 7.39 -21.19
CA GLU A 170 -14.74 6.31 -20.24
C GLU A 170 -13.78 6.83 -19.18
N GLU A 171 -14.32 7.20 -18.01
CA GLU A 171 -13.50 7.40 -16.82
C GLU A 171 -12.78 6.08 -16.52
N GLY A 172 -11.45 6.10 -16.65
CA GLY A 172 -10.61 4.94 -16.40
C GLY A 172 -10.80 4.37 -14.99
N PRO A 173 -10.28 3.16 -14.74
CA PRO A 173 -10.35 2.54 -13.42
C PRO A 173 -9.86 3.50 -12.33
N THR A 174 -10.62 3.62 -11.26
CA THR A 174 -10.35 4.56 -10.17
C THR A 174 -10.03 3.83 -8.88
N THR A 175 -9.07 4.34 -8.12
CA THR A 175 -8.73 3.79 -6.81
C THR A 175 -9.67 4.40 -5.77
N ALA A 176 -10.58 3.58 -5.24
CA ALA A 176 -11.58 4.00 -4.27
C ALA A 176 -11.02 4.10 -2.84
N LEU A 177 -9.99 3.30 -2.53
CA LEU A 177 -9.34 3.28 -1.23
C LEU A 177 -7.91 2.75 -1.35
N THR A 178 -6.98 3.37 -0.63
CA THR A 178 -5.59 2.90 -0.52
C THR A 178 -5.27 2.52 0.93
N PHE A 179 -4.74 1.33 1.13
CA PHE A 179 -4.17 0.85 2.38
C PHE A 179 -2.65 1.03 2.34
N LEU A 180 -2.13 1.81 3.28
CA LEU A 180 -0.70 2.03 3.48
C LEU A 180 -0.28 1.57 4.87
N TYR A 181 0.96 1.11 4.96
CA TYR A 181 1.62 0.86 6.23
C TYR A 181 1.81 2.18 7.00
N LEU A 182 1.45 2.21 8.29
CA LEU A 182 1.74 3.30 9.22
C LEU A 182 3.04 2.99 9.97
N PRO A 183 4.13 3.69 9.66
CA PRO A 183 5.42 3.45 10.30
C PRO A 183 5.37 3.83 11.79
N ARG A 184 6.13 3.14 12.63
CA ARG A 184 6.18 3.43 14.07
C ARG A 184 6.66 4.88 14.31
N PRO A 185 5.97 5.67 15.14
CA PRO A 185 6.41 7.03 15.46
C PRO A 185 7.75 7.02 16.22
N PRO A 186 8.50 8.13 16.23
CA PRO A 186 9.76 8.20 16.98
C PRO A 186 9.52 8.05 18.48
N ALA A 187 10.53 7.58 19.21
CA ALA A 187 10.52 7.67 20.66
C ALA A 187 10.63 9.13 21.14
N ASP A 188 11.42 9.95 20.43
CA ASP A 188 11.64 11.35 20.73
C ASP A 188 10.49 12.25 20.21
N PRO A 189 9.76 12.95 21.10
CA PRO A 189 8.70 13.89 20.71
C PRO A 189 9.17 15.06 19.84
N ALA A 190 10.45 15.45 19.93
CA ALA A 190 10.98 16.54 19.10
C ALA A 190 10.94 16.20 17.59
N ARG A 191 10.87 14.90 17.24
CA ARG A 191 10.78 14.42 15.87
C ARG A 191 9.35 14.23 15.37
N TYR A 192 8.32 14.44 16.21
CA TYR A 192 6.91 14.31 15.79
C TYR A 192 6.52 15.25 14.62
N PRO A 193 6.96 16.52 14.58
CA PRO A 193 6.65 17.38 13.45
C PRO A 193 7.18 16.83 12.12
N HIS A 194 8.43 16.35 12.11
CA HIS A 194 9.04 15.75 10.93
C HIS A 194 8.34 14.43 10.54
N TYR A 195 8.05 13.56 11.51
CA TYR A 195 7.29 12.33 11.27
C TYR A 195 5.93 12.60 10.61
N LEU A 196 5.16 13.56 11.12
CA LEU A 196 3.88 13.96 10.53
C LEU A 196 4.06 14.56 9.13
N ALA A 197 5.13 15.33 8.89
CA ALA A 197 5.47 15.83 7.56
C ALA A 197 5.75 14.70 6.56
N LEU A 198 6.47 13.65 6.96
CA LEU A 198 6.70 12.48 6.11
C LEU A 198 5.41 11.74 5.78
N LEU A 199 4.50 11.57 6.76
CA LEU A 199 3.19 10.97 6.51
C LEU A 199 2.33 11.84 5.59
N GLU A 200 2.40 13.17 5.73
CA GLU A 200 1.74 14.14 4.87
C GLU A 200 2.23 14.03 3.42
N ILE A 201 3.54 13.97 3.22
CA ILE A 201 4.16 13.80 1.89
C ILE A 201 3.74 12.45 1.29
N LEU A 202 3.89 11.37 2.05
CA LEU A 202 3.60 10.01 1.59
C LEU A 202 2.14 9.85 1.14
N SER A 203 1.19 10.47 1.86
CA SER A 203 -0.26 10.30 1.65
C SER A 203 -0.93 11.43 0.86
N ARG A 204 -0.14 12.34 0.27
CA ARG A 204 -0.66 13.47 -0.51
C ARG A 204 -1.35 13.00 -1.79
N ASP A 205 -2.53 13.57 -2.06
CA ASP A 205 -3.33 13.35 -3.28
C ASP A 205 -3.63 11.88 -3.64
N LEU A 206 -3.68 10.99 -2.65
CA LEU A 206 -4.02 9.57 -2.86
C LEU A 206 -5.52 9.28 -2.80
N GLY A 207 -6.34 10.27 -2.44
CA GLY A 207 -7.75 10.07 -2.10
C GLY A 207 -7.92 9.38 -0.74
N PRO A 208 -9.06 8.69 -0.49
CA PRO A 208 -9.30 7.97 0.75
C PRO A 208 -8.18 6.97 1.06
N THR A 209 -7.52 7.16 2.21
CA THR A 209 -6.34 6.37 2.59
C THR A 209 -6.45 5.89 4.03
N LEU A 210 -6.14 4.60 4.28
CA LEU A 210 -6.00 4.02 5.61
C LEU A 210 -4.53 3.71 5.87
N LEU A 211 -3.96 4.40 6.87
CA LEU A 211 -2.63 4.16 7.39
C LEU A 211 -2.73 3.18 8.56
N ILE A 212 -2.16 1.99 8.44
CA ILE A 212 -2.36 0.88 9.38
C ILE A 212 -1.07 0.47 10.06
N HIS A 213 -1.10 0.37 11.39
CA HIS A 213 -0.04 -0.21 12.21
C HIS A 213 -0.57 -1.43 12.98
N GLY A 214 0.01 -2.60 12.74
CA GLY A 214 -0.29 -3.84 13.45
C GLY A 214 0.88 -4.24 14.35
N VAL A 215 0.60 -4.59 15.61
CA VAL A 215 1.61 -5.01 16.61
C VAL A 215 1.42 -6.44 17.09
N THR A 216 0.29 -7.06 16.78
CA THR A 216 -0.01 -8.44 17.18
C THR A 216 -0.39 -9.23 15.93
N PRO A 217 0.17 -10.42 15.71
CA PRO A 217 -0.29 -11.29 14.63
C PRO A 217 -1.77 -11.62 14.89
N VAL A 218 -2.64 -11.19 13.98
CA VAL A 218 -4.09 -11.48 14.04
C VAL A 218 -4.43 -12.76 13.27
N THR A 219 -3.42 -13.59 12.96
CA THR A 219 -3.58 -14.85 12.24
C THR A 219 -3.59 -16.03 13.23
N CYS A 220 -4.69 -16.78 13.29
CA CYS A 220 -4.72 -18.14 13.86
C CYS A 220 -4.07 -19.16 12.91
N THR A 221 -2.95 -18.79 12.28
CA THR A 221 -2.15 -19.72 11.49
C THR A 221 -0.83 -19.83 12.20
N ASP A 222 -0.57 -21.00 12.77
CA ASP A 222 0.78 -21.45 13.07
C ASP A 222 1.52 -21.49 11.73
N LEU A 223 2.25 -20.42 11.41
CA LEU A 223 3.16 -20.35 10.26
C LEU A 223 4.52 -20.94 10.66
#